data_AF-A0A9C9NYI1-F1
#
_entry.id   AF-A0A9C9NYI1-F1
#
_cell.length_a   1.000
_cell.length_b   1.000
_cell.length_c   1.000
_cell.angle_alpha   90.00
_cell.angle_beta   90.00
_cell.angle_gamma   90.00
#
_symmetry.space_group_name_H-M   'P 1'
#
loop_
_entity.id
_entity.type
_entity.pdbx_description
1 polymer ?
#
loop_
_entity_poly.entity_id
_entity_poly.type
_entity_poly.pdbx_seq_one_letter_code
_entity_poly.pdbx_strand_id
1 'polypeptide(L)'
;MTIQIKKTYRGLNPGMLCDEVRDLLQKQGVMVVETESQTYGLPSGATQSRTTLALKIQDAQEKNQKECGSVHILGSPQGETKMLLDVDETLFPQEKLSAFQNDLDFILGSYEIKW
;
A
#
# COMPACT_ATOMS: atom_id res chain seq x y z
N MET A 1 13.57 11.56 -5.75
CA MET A 1 14.07 10.51 -4.82
C MET A 1 12.89 9.61 -4.53
N THR A 2 13.08 8.29 -4.47
CA THR A 2 12.00 7.36 -4.13
C THR A 2 12.05 7.05 -2.64
N ILE A 3 10.92 7.21 -1.97
CA ILE A 3 10.74 6.85 -0.56
C ILE A 3 10.01 5.52 -0.52
N GLN A 4 10.53 4.61 0.32
CA GLN A 4 10.00 3.26 0.45
C GLN A 4 9.58 3.00 1.89
N ILE A 5 8.34 2.55 2.09
CA ILE A 5 7.80 2.12 3.39
C ILE A 5 7.51 0.63 3.35
N LYS A 6 8.01 -0.10 4.33
CA LYS A 6 7.82 -1.55 4.47
C LYS A 6 7.15 -1.82 5.81
N LYS A 7 6.03 -2.54 5.78
CA LYS A 7 5.27 -2.93 6.97
C LYS A 7 4.92 -4.42 6.88
N THR A 8 4.97 -5.09 8.02
CA THR A 8 4.58 -6.50 8.13
C THR A 8 3.54 -6.62 9.22
N TYR A 9 2.40 -7.22 8.89
CA TYR A 9 1.27 -7.42 9.80
C TYR A 9 1.01 -8.90 10.02
N ARG A 10 0.53 -9.27 11.21
CA ARG A 10 0.09 -10.65 11.53
C ARG A 10 -1.38 -10.67 11.85
N GLY A 11 -2.11 -11.66 11.31
CA GLY A 11 -3.55 -11.82 11.53
C GLY A 11 -4.40 -10.75 10.85
N LEU A 12 -3.82 -9.94 9.95
CA LEU A 12 -4.52 -8.92 9.18
C LEU A 12 -4.92 -9.49 7.82
N ASN A 13 -6.19 -9.33 7.43
CA ASN A 13 -6.66 -9.72 6.12
C ASN A 13 -6.02 -8.82 5.03
N PRO A 14 -5.43 -9.38 3.95
CA PRO A 14 -4.85 -8.58 2.86
C PRO A 14 -5.83 -7.62 2.19
N GLY A 15 -7.10 -8.02 2.05
CA GLY A 15 -8.16 -7.17 1.50
C GLY A 15 -8.47 -5.99 2.41
N MET A 16 -8.57 -6.23 3.72
CA MET A 16 -8.76 -5.14 4.70
C MET A 16 -7.60 -4.14 4.66
N LEU A 17 -6.35 -4.62 4.60
CA LEU A 17 -5.19 -3.74 4.43
C LEU A 17 -5.28 -2.93 3.12
N CYS A 18 -5.73 -3.56 2.03
CA CYS A 18 -5.91 -2.89 0.74
C CYS A 18 -6.92 -1.75 0.83
N ASP A 19 -8.08 -2.00 1.43
CA ASP A 19 -9.14 -1.00 1.61
C ASP A 19 -8.67 0.16 2.49
N GLU A 20 -8.05 -0.12 3.64
CA GLU A 20 -7.54 0.91 4.55
C GLU A 20 -6.44 1.76 3.89
N VAL A 21 -5.47 1.13 3.23
CA VAL A 21 -4.40 1.86 2.54
C VAL A 21 -4.97 2.75 1.43
N ARG A 22 -5.95 2.24 0.69
CA ARG A 22 -6.63 3.00 -0.35
C ARG A 22 -7.34 4.23 0.23
N ASP A 23 -8.13 4.06 1.28
CA ASP A 23 -8.89 5.15 1.89
C ASP A 23 -7.98 6.21 2.49
N LEU A 24 -6.91 5.80 3.17
CA LEU A 24 -5.92 6.72 3.74
C LEU A 24 -5.18 7.52 2.66
N LEU A 25 -4.81 6.90 1.54
CA LEU A 25 -4.16 7.61 0.42
C LEU A 25 -5.13 8.54 -0.31
N GLN A 26 -6.39 8.14 -0.47
CA GLN A 26 -7.44 9.01 -1.01
C GLN A 26 -7.68 10.25 -0.13
N LYS A 27 -7.64 10.09 1.19
CA LYS A 27 -7.71 11.20 2.16
C LYS A 27 -6.56 12.21 1.99
N GLN A 28 -5.38 11.77 1.53
CA GLN A 28 -4.24 12.64 1.21
C GLN A 28 -4.33 13.29 -0.19
N GLY A 29 -5.42 13.05 -0.93
CA GLY A 29 -5.66 13.56 -2.27
C GLY A 29 -4.96 12.77 -3.38
N VAL A 30 -4.62 11.49 -3.12
CA VAL A 30 -4.03 10.59 -4.12
C VAL A 30 -5.12 9.69 -4.69
N MET A 31 -5.18 9.60 -6.01
CA MET A 31 -6.06 8.66 -6.69
C MET A 31 -5.39 7.29 -6.72
N VAL A 32 -5.94 6.34 -5.97
CA VAL A 32 -5.48 4.95 -5.94
C VAL A 32 -6.26 4.13 -6.96
N VAL A 33 -5.53 3.43 -7.83
CA VAL A 33 -6.11 2.56 -8.86
C VAL A 33 -5.56 1.16 -8.65
N GLU A 34 -6.43 0.17 -8.42
CA GLU A 34 -5.99 -1.23 -8.43
C GLU A 34 -5.52 -1.61 -9.83
N THR A 35 -4.28 -2.08 -9.94
CA THR A 35 -3.70 -2.48 -11.22
C THR A 35 -3.82 -3.98 -11.42
N GLU A 36 -3.47 -4.76 -10.39
CA GLU A 36 -3.43 -6.21 -10.48
C GLU A 36 -3.80 -6.84 -9.13
N SER A 37 -4.63 -7.87 -9.18
CA SER A 37 -4.92 -8.76 -8.05
C SER A 37 -4.73 -10.20 -8.52
N GLN A 38 -3.75 -10.89 -7.93
CA GLN A 38 -3.28 -12.19 -8.37
C GLN A 38 -3.21 -13.15 -7.19
N THR A 39 -3.56 -14.41 -7.43
CA THR A 39 -3.42 -15.49 -6.45
C THR A 39 -2.53 -16.58 -7.04
N TYR A 40 -1.47 -16.91 -6.34
CA TYR A 40 -0.48 -17.91 -6.74
C TYR A 40 -0.58 -19.14 -5.87
N GLY A 41 -0.55 -20.32 -6.50
CA GLY A 41 -0.33 -21.58 -5.80
C GLY A 41 1.15 -21.71 -5.42
N LEU A 42 1.41 -22.12 -4.18
CA LEU A 42 2.76 -22.42 -3.71
C LEU A 42 3.03 -23.93 -3.82
N PRO A 43 4.30 -24.35 -3.95
CA PRO A 43 4.69 -25.77 -3.96
C PRO A 43 4.21 -26.56 -2.73
N SER A 44 3.97 -25.87 -1.60
CA SER A 44 3.40 -26.44 -0.38
C SER A 44 1.91 -26.83 -0.47
N GLY A 45 1.22 -26.50 -1.57
CA GLY A 45 -0.24 -26.65 -1.72
C GLY A 45 -1.06 -25.48 -1.17
N ALA A 46 -0.44 -24.55 -0.43
CA ALA A 46 -1.06 -23.30 0.01
C ALA A 46 -1.14 -22.24 -1.09
N THR A 47 -1.89 -21.17 -0.87
CA THR A 47 -1.99 -20.02 -1.78
C THR A 47 -1.37 -18.76 -1.20
N GLN A 48 -0.89 -17.88 -2.08
CA GLN A 48 -0.39 -16.55 -1.76
C GLN A 48 -1.12 -15.52 -2.62
N SER A 49 -1.62 -14.46 -2.00
CA SER A 49 -2.26 -13.36 -2.72
C SER A 49 -1.27 -12.21 -2.91
N ARG A 50 -1.37 -11.54 -4.06
CA ARG A 50 -0.65 -10.32 -4.37
C ARG A 50 -1.61 -9.30 -4.96
N THR A 51 -1.69 -8.14 -4.33
CA THR A 51 -2.43 -6.98 -4.85
C THR A 51 -1.45 -5.86 -5.10
N THR A 52 -1.53 -5.24 -6.27
CA THR A 52 -0.77 -4.04 -6.63
C THR A 52 -1.74 -2.90 -6.89
N LEU A 53 -1.47 -1.77 -6.26
CA LEU A 53 -2.19 -0.52 -6.44
C LEU A 53 -1.23 0.51 -7.05
N ALA A 54 -1.64 1.20 -8.10
CA ALA A 54 -0.93 2.37 -8.61
C ALA A 54 -1.47 3.65 -7.97
N LEU A 55 -0.57 4.55 -7.63
CA LEU A 55 -0.87 5.84 -7.04
C LEU A 55 -0.73 6.91 -8.11
N LYS A 56 -1.79 7.68 -8.31
CA LYS A 56 -1.84 8.74 -9.33
C LYS A 56 -2.22 10.06 -8.68
N ILE A 57 -1.58 11.13 -9.12
CA ILE A 57 -1.91 12.49 -8.69
C ILE A 57 -2.35 13.28 -9.94
N GLN A 58 -3.40 14.08 -9.80
CA GLN A 58 -3.77 15.03 -10.85
C GLN A 58 -2.83 16.23 -10.77
N ASP A 59 -2.05 16.45 -11.83
CA ASP A 59 -1.21 17.62 -11.99
C ASP A 59 -2.10 18.81 -12.41
N ALA A 60 -1.99 19.95 -11.74
CA ALA A 60 -2.86 21.10 -11.95
C ALA A 60 -2.69 21.75 -13.34
N GLN A 61 -1.64 21.41 -14.09
CA GLN A 61 -1.31 22.04 -15.37
C GLN A 61 -1.61 21.20 -16.60
N GLU A 62 -1.85 19.89 -16.48
CA GLU A 62 -2.06 19.03 -17.64
C GLU A 62 -3.02 17.88 -17.34
N LYS A 63 -3.86 17.52 -18.32
CA LYS A 63 -4.78 16.35 -18.28
C LYS A 63 -4.05 15.00 -18.15
N ASN A 64 -2.76 14.98 -17.81
CA ASN A 64 -1.94 13.80 -17.63
C ASN A 64 -1.89 13.42 -16.14
N GLN A 65 -2.53 12.30 -15.80
CA GLN A 65 -2.38 11.68 -14.51
C GLN A 65 -0.94 11.16 -14.40
N LYS A 66 -0.12 11.73 -13.52
CA LYS A 66 1.22 11.21 -13.24
C LYS A 66 1.12 10.13 -12.18
N GLU A 67 1.72 8.98 -12.48
CA GLU A 67 1.95 7.95 -11.48
C GLU A 67 3.00 8.46 -10.48
N CYS A 68 2.63 8.54 -9.21
CA CYS A 68 3.49 9.01 -8.14
C CYS A 68 4.06 7.87 -7.29
N GLY A 69 3.64 6.63 -7.53
CA GLY A 69 4.07 5.48 -6.75
C GLY A 69 3.21 4.24 -6.92
N SER A 70 3.53 3.22 -6.14
CA SER A 70 2.79 1.96 -6.10
C SER A 70 2.75 1.38 -4.69
N VAL A 71 1.69 0.64 -4.40
CA VAL A 71 1.55 -0.19 -3.20
C VAL A 71 1.51 -1.64 -3.65
N HIS A 72 2.33 -2.49 -3.02
CA HIS A 72 2.25 -3.93 -3.12
C HIS A 72 1.83 -4.52 -1.78
N ILE A 73 0.78 -5.33 -1.82
CA ILE A 73 0.28 -6.08 -0.66
C ILE A 73 0.42 -7.56 -0.97
N LEU A 74 1.09 -8.29 -0.07
CA LEU A 74 1.33 -9.72 -0.18
C LEU A 74 0.71 -10.43 1.03
N GLY A 75 -0.28 -11.28 0.78
CA GLY A 75 -0.86 -12.16 1.79
C GLY A 75 -0.18 -13.52 1.80
N SER A 76 0.42 -13.89 2.94
CA SER A 76 1.04 -15.19 3.14
C SER A 76 0.05 -16.20 3.74
N PRO A 77 0.20 -17.49 3.42
CA PRO A 77 -0.63 -18.53 4.03
C PRO A 77 -0.33 -18.74 5.51
N GLN A 78 0.78 -18.21 6.03
CA GLN A 78 1.08 -18.24 7.47
C GLN A 78 0.32 -17.17 8.27
N GLY A 79 -0.60 -16.44 7.62
CA GLY A 79 -1.37 -15.36 8.25
C GLY A 79 -0.58 -14.05 8.39
N GLU A 80 0.50 -13.88 7.62
CA GLU A 80 1.25 -12.64 7.55
C GLU A 80 0.82 -11.85 6.31
N THR A 81 0.64 -10.54 6.48
CA THR A 81 0.34 -9.64 5.38
C THR A 81 1.43 -8.58 5.31
N LYS A 82 2.13 -8.51 4.18
CA LYS A 82 3.24 -7.58 3.96
C LYS A 82 2.77 -6.46 3.05
N MET A 83 3.14 -5.24 3.42
CA MET A 83 2.92 -4.04 2.64
C MET A 83 4.26 -3.45 2.21
N LEU A 84 4.33 -3.06 0.95
CA LEU A 84 5.39 -2.24 0.42
C LEU A 84 4.78 -1.06 -0.31
N LEU A 85 5.07 0.15 0.15
CA LEU A 85 4.70 1.39 -0.52
C LEU A 85 5.98 2.02 -1.08
N ASP A 86 5.97 2.31 -2.38
CA ASP A 86 7.04 3.00 -3.09
C ASP A 86 6.47 4.29 -3.68
N VAL A 87 7.04 5.44 -3.35
CA VAL A 87 6.55 6.75 -3.82
C VAL A 87 7.69 7.62 -4.30
N ASP A 88 7.44 8.43 -5.32
CA ASP A 88 8.35 9.51 -5.69
C ASP A 88 8.09 10.73 -4.80
N GLU A 89 9.10 11.10 -4.00
CA GLU A 89 9.07 12.27 -3.09
C GLU A 89 8.75 13.58 -3.81
N THR A 90 9.12 13.69 -5.10
CA THR A 90 8.87 14.90 -5.89
C THR A 90 7.39 15.10 -6.18
N LEU A 91 6.62 14.00 -6.23
CA LEU A 91 5.19 14.00 -6.51
C LEU A 91 4.37 13.83 -5.22
N PHE A 92 4.93 13.15 -4.21
CA PHE A 92 4.27 12.89 -2.94
C PHE A 92 5.08 13.46 -1.76
N PRO A 93 4.70 14.65 -1.25
CA PRO A 93 5.43 15.34 -0.19
C PRO A 93 5.56 14.50 1.08
N GLN A 94 6.70 14.62 1.74
CA GLN A 94 7.00 13.92 2.99
C GLN A 94 5.97 14.17 4.10
N GLU A 95 5.34 15.36 4.14
CA GLU A 95 4.29 15.68 5.11
C GLU A 95 3.06 14.74 4.95
N LYS A 96 2.58 14.57 3.71
CA LYS A 96 1.46 13.67 3.40
C LYS A 96 1.82 12.21 3.69
N LEU A 97 3.07 11.84 3.40
CA LEU A 97 3.59 10.50 3.70
C LEU A 97 3.68 10.23 5.20
N SER A 98 4.04 11.24 5.99
CA SER A 98 4.11 11.14 7.44
C SER A 98 2.71 11.07 8.05
N ALA A 99 1.76 11.85 7.53
CA ALA A 99 0.35 11.78 7.93
C ALA A 99 -0.26 10.41 7.61
N PHE A 100 -0.01 9.88 6.40
CA PHE A 100 -0.43 8.53 6.01
C PHE A 100 0.14 7.46 6.95
N GLN A 101 1.42 7.51 7.27
CA GLN A 101 2.05 6.55 8.19
C GLN A 101 1.47 6.63 9.61
N ASN A 102 1.23 7.84 10.12
CA ASN A 102 0.62 8.01 11.44
C ASN A 102 -0.80 7.44 11.52
N ASP A 103 -1.63 7.71 10.50
CA ASP A 103 -2.99 7.15 10.43
C ASP A 103 -2.94 5.61 10.32
N LEU A 104 -2.03 5.07 9.49
CA LEU A 104 -1.83 3.63 9.32
C LEU A 104 -1.39 2.96 10.63
N ASP A 105 -0.42 3.55 11.34
CA ASP A 105 0.08 3.04 12.62
C ASP A 105 -0.99 3.15 13.73
N PHE A 106 -1.87 4.14 13.68
CA PHE A 106 -2.98 4.25 14.62
C PHE A 106 -4.02 3.14 14.40
N ILE A 107 -4.38 2.85 13.14
CA ILE A 107 -5.43 1.87 12.80
C ILE A 107 -4.91 0.44 12.89
N LEU A 108 -3.72 0.19 12.34
CA LEU A 108 -3.16 -1.16 12.15
C LEU A 108 -1.98 -1.47 13.06
N GLY A 109 -1.55 -0.53 13.91
CA GLY A 109 -0.37 -0.72 14.77
C GLY A 109 -0.47 -1.90 15.74
N SER A 110 -1.69 -2.33 16.10
CA SER A 110 -1.89 -3.55 16.91
C SER A 110 -1.59 -4.84 16.16
N TYR A 111 -1.68 -4.82 14.82
CA TYR A 111 -1.39 -5.96 13.95
C TYR A 111 0.07 -5.96 13.47
N GLU A 112 0.76 -4.82 13.57
CA GLU A 112 2.12 -4.65 13.08
C GLU A 112 3.11 -5.49 13.89
N ILE A 113 3.94 -6.28 13.19
CA ILE A 113 5.06 -6.97 13.79
C ILE A 113 6.26 -6.02 13.78
N LYS A 114 6.55 -5.41 14.93
CA LYS A 114 7.77 -4.63 15.14
C LYS A 114 8.90 -5.60 15.48
N TRP A 115 9.83 -5.77 14.55
CA TRP A 115 11.06 -6.54 14.75
C TRP A 115 12.12 -5.66 15.40
#